data_AF-A0A7Z8QJ94-F1
#
_entry.id   AF-A0A7Z8QJ94-F1
#
_cell.length_a   1.000
_cell.length_b   1.000
_cell.length_c   1.000
_cell.angle_alpha   90.00
_cell.angle_beta   90.00
_cell.angle_gamma   90.00
#
_symmetry.space_group_name_H-M   'P 1'
#
loop_
_entity.id
_entity.type
_entity.pdbx_description
1 polymer ?
#
loop_
_entity_poly.entity_id
_entity_poly.type
_entity_poly.pdbx_seq_one_letter_code
_entity_poly.pdbx_strand_id
1 'polypeptide(L)'
;MEIFWVVLIIQGIVFGGFCSFIASQKNRDTASWFFLGLFFSLIAVLALIAIPKDNSPDQPNLNRVCPFCAEQIKEKAKVCRFCQNDLPEPDVEQSLEPENNDEFIERENRIVKHLQKKLNREPTEKEIEKAKWDGIEL
;
A
#
# COMPACT_ATOMS: atom_id res chain seq x y z
N MET A 1 -17.34 0.30 48.27
CA MET A 1 -18.03 0.67 47.02
C MET A 1 -17.09 1.39 46.06
N GLU A 2 -16.36 2.42 46.50
CA GLU A 2 -15.36 3.14 45.66
C GLU A 2 -14.26 2.25 45.05
N ILE A 3 -13.67 1.37 45.85
CA ILE A 3 -12.59 0.48 45.40
C ILE A 3 -13.04 -0.44 44.24
N PHE A 4 -14.30 -0.87 44.25
CA PHE A 4 -14.83 -1.73 43.20
C PHE A 4 -14.90 -1.00 41.85
N TRP A 5 -15.33 0.26 41.85
CA TRP A 5 -15.36 1.10 40.65
C TRP A 5 -13.96 1.37 40.10
N VAL A 6 -12.99 1.65 40.99
CA VAL A 6 -11.59 1.86 40.59
C VAL A 6 -11.02 0.62 39.92
N VAL A 7 -11.27 -0.58 40.48
CA VAL A 7 -10.82 -1.85 39.91
C VAL A 7 -11.44 -2.09 38.53
N LEU A 8 -12.73 -1.82 38.34
CA LEU A 8 -13.39 -1.98 37.04
C LEU A 8 -12.85 -1.03 35.97
N ILE A 9 -12.56 0.23 36.33
CA ILE A 9 -12.01 1.22 35.40
C ILE A 9 -10.60 0.81 34.96
N ILE A 10 -9.74 0.39 35.91
CA ILE A 10 -8.37 -0.04 35.60
C ILE A 10 -8.38 -1.28 34.70
N GLN A 11 -9.23 -2.27 35.01
CA GLN A 11 -9.40 -3.46 34.17
C GLN A 11 -9.84 -3.05 32.75
N GLY A 12 -10.83 -2.18 32.62
CA GLY A 12 -11.33 -1.73 31.32
C GLY A 12 -10.25 -1.04 30.47
N ILE A 13 -9.41 -0.20 31.07
CA ILE A 13 -8.34 0.52 30.36
C ILE A 13 -7.26 -0.44 29.87
N VAL A 14 -6.84 -1.41 30.69
CA VAL A 14 -5.80 -2.40 30.31
C VAL A 14 -6.27 -3.26 29.14
N PHE A 15 -7.51 -3.76 29.19
CA PHE A 15 -8.08 -4.60 28.13
C PHE A 15 -8.41 -3.79 26.87
N GLY A 16 -8.98 -2.59 27.03
CA GLY A 16 -9.26 -1.67 25.92
C GLY A 16 -7.98 -1.26 25.18
N GLY A 17 -6.92 -0.93 25.91
CA GLY A 17 -5.62 -0.58 25.34
C GLY A 17 -4.99 -1.72 24.54
N PHE A 18 -5.11 -2.96 25.04
CA PHE A 18 -4.62 -4.14 24.32
C PHE A 18 -5.41 -4.41 23.03
N CYS A 19 -6.75 -4.31 23.07
CA CYS A 19 -7.61 -4.39 21.88
C CYS A 19 -7.25 -3.32 20.83
N SER A 20 -7.06 -2.08 21.29
CA SER A 20 -6.67 -0.94 20.46
C SER A 20 -5.34 -1.16 19.74
N PHE A 21 -4.33 -1.67 20.44
CA PHE A 21 -3.03 -1.99 19.84
C PHE A 21 -3.11 -3.06 18.75
N ILE A 22 -3.90 -4.12 18.98
CA ILE A 22 -4.11 -5.19 17.99
C ILE A 22 -4.89 -4.68 16.77
N ALA A 23 -5.87 -3.80 16.97
CA ALA A 23 -6.62 -3.18 15.88
C ALA A 23 -5.75 -2.27 14.99
N SER A 24 -4.82 -1.53 15.60
CA SER A 24 -3.87 -0.65 14.88
C SER A 24 -2.98 -1.43 13.89
N GLN A 25 -2.55 -2.63 14.28
CA GLN A 25 -1.75 -3.52 13.42
C GLN A 25 -2.53 -4.03 12.17
N LYS A 26 -3.86 -3.90 12.20
CA LYS A 26 -4.79 -4.36 11.15
C LYS A 26 -5.38 -3.21 10.34
N ASN A 27 -4.89 -1.96 10.47
CA ASN A 27 -5.41 -0.79 9.73
C ASN A 27 -6.92 -0.56 9.91
N ARG A 28 -7.45 -0.77 11.11
CA ARG A 28 -8.85 -0.49 11.45
C ARG A 28 -8.98 0.61 12.49
N ASP A 29 -10.20 1.12 12.67
CA ASP A 29 -10.54 2.20 13.59
C ASP A 29 -10.16 1.87 15.04
N THR A 30 -8.96 2.27 15.43
CA THR A 30 -8.37 2.04 16.75
C THR A 30 -9.27 2.55 17.89
N ALA A 31 -9.92 3.69 17.70
CA ALA A 31 -10.82 4.29 18.69
C ALA A 31 -12.10 3.47 18.88
N SER A 32 -12.75 3.03 17.80
CA SER A 32 -13.97 2.21 17.87
C SER A 32 -13.71 0.87 18.56
N TRP A 33 -12.58 0.24 18.27
CA TRP A 33 -12.17 -1.02 18.91
C TRP A 33 -11.77 -0.86 20.38
N PHE A 34 -11.25 0.31 20.78
CA PHE A 34 -11.00 0.64 22.19
C PHE A 34 -12.31 0.71 22.99
N PHE A 35 -13.34 1.41 22.49
CA PHE A 35 -14.63 1.49 23.17
C PHE A 35 -15.34 0.13 23.22
N LEU A 36 -15.24 -0.68 22.16
CA LEU A 36 -15.74 -2.06 22.21
C LEU A 36 -15.00 -2.89 23.26
N GLY A 37 -13.68 -2.77 23.37
CA GLY A 37 -12.88 -3.45 24.39
C GLY A 37 -13.20 -3.00 25.82
N LEU A 38 -13.52 -1.71 26.01
CA LEU A 38 -13.87 -1.14 27.30
C LEU A 38 -15.20 -1.68 27.85
N PHE A 39 -16.21 -1.87 26.98
CA PHE A 39 -17.54 -2.35 27.38
C PHE A 39 -17.72 -3.87 27.26
N PHE A 40 -17.00 -4.51 26.33
CA PHE A 40 -17.20 -5.92 25.98
C PHE A 40 -15.92 -6.77 26.07
N SER A 41 -14.87 -6.27 26.73
CA SER A 41 -13.60 -6.95 27.12
C SER A 41 -13.29 -8.25 26.37
N LEU A 42 -13.78 -9.39 26.85
CA LEU A 42 -13.48 -10.72 26.28
C LEU A 42 -14.08 -10.93 24.88
N ILE A 43 -15.32 -10.46 24.68
CA ILE A 43 -16.07 -10.59 23.43
C ILE A 43 -15.41 -9.76 22.32
N ALA A 44 -14.88 -8.59 22.67
CA ALA A 44 -14.16 -7.72 21.73
C ALA A 44 -12.87 -8.38 21.21
N VAL A 45 -12.12 -9.05 22.08
CA VAL A 45 -10.90 -9.80 21.69
C VAL A 45 -11.25 -10.97 20.77
N LEU A 46 -12.30 -11.74 21.10
CA LEU A 46 -12.75 -12.85 20.25
C LEU A 46 -13.18 -12.38 18.86
N ALA A 47 -13.89 -11.25 18.77
CA ALA A 47 -14.26 -10.63 17.50
C ALA A 47 -13.01 -10.22 16.69
N LEU A 48 -12.00 -9.61 17.33
CA LEU A 48 -10.74 -9.20 16.69
C LEU A 48 -9.94 -10.38 16.11
N ILE A 49 -9.98 -11.54 16.76
CA ILE A 49 -9.33 -12.77 16.28
C ILE A 49 -10.11 -13.37 15.10
N ALA A 50 -11.45 -13.37 15.18
CA ALA A 50 -12.31 -13.92 14.14
C ALA A 50 -12.26 -13.11 12.83
N ILE A 51 -11.95 -11.81 12.91
CA ILE A 51 -11.90 -10.91 11.75
C ILE A 51 -10.52 -10.99 11.07
N PRO A 52 -10.47 -11.41 9.78
CA PRO A 52 -9.23 -11.40 9.01
C PRO A 52 -8.77 -9.96 8.77
N LYS A 53 -7.46 -9.78 8.61
CA LYS A 53 -6.87 -8.48 8.25
C LYS A 53 -7.41 -8.08 6.87
N ASP A 54 -8.03 -6.91 6.80
CA ASP A 54 -8.40 -6.26 5.55
C ASP A 54 -7.13 -5.73 4.88
N ASN A 55 -6.83 -6.28 3.70
CA ASN A 55 -5.70 -5.85 2.87
C ASN A 55 -6.04 -4.62 2.02
N SER A 56 -6.89 -3.72 2.53
CA SER A 56 -7.35 -2.58 1.75
C SER A 56 -7.22 -1.30 2.56
N PRO A 57 -6.18 -0.49 2.33
CA PRO A 57 -6.38 0.95 2.37
C PRO A 57 -7.28 1.29 1.18
N ASP A 58 -8.37 2.03 1.38
CA ASP A 58 -9.05 2.73 0.29
C ASP A 58 -9.68 1.88 -0.82
N GLN A 59 -10.64 1.02 -0.47
CA GLN A 59 -11.80 0.88 -1.34
C GLN A 59 -13.02 1.33 -0.55
N PRO A 60 -13.39 2.63 -0.60
CA PRO A 60 -14.81 2.91 -0.54
C PRO A 60 -15.46 1.95 -1.54
N ASN A 61 -16.56 1.31 -1.17
CA ASN A 61 -17.43 0.67 -2.15
C ASN A 61 -18.03 1.81 -2.99
N LEU A 62 -17.20 2.49 -3.79
CA LEU A 62 -17.60 3.47 -4.76
C LEU A 62 -18.31 2.65 -5.82
N ASN A 63 -19.61 2.55 -5.63
CA ASN A 63 -20.50 2.07 -6.64
C ASN A 63 -20.79 3.27 -7.54
N ARG A 64 -20.55 3.11 -8.84
CA ARG A 64 -20.96 4.09 -9.84
C ARG A 64 -22.21 3.59 -10.55
N VAL A 65 -23.00 4.51 -11.09
CA VAL A 65 -24.17 4.17 -11.89
C VAL A 65 -23.70 3.89 -13.32
N CYS A 66 -24.10 2.76 -13.90
CA CYS A 66 -23.79 2.44 -15.29
C CYS A 66 -24.48 3.46 -16.23
N PRO A 67 -23.76 4.12 -17.17
CA PRO A 67 -24.34 5.12 -18.07
C PRO A 67 -25.32 4.54 -19.11
N PHE A 68 -25.33 3.21 -19.29
CA PHE A 68 -26.16 2.54 -20.29
C PHE A 68 -27.47 1.98 -19.73
N CYS A 69 -27.44 1.41 -18.52
CA CYS A 69 -28.60 0.75 -17.92
C CYS A 69 -29.01 1.31 -16.55
N ALA A 70 -28.32 2.34 -16.06
CA ALA A 70 -28.58 3.00 -14.77
C ALA A 70 -28.47 2.10 -13.52
N GLU A 71 -27.93 0.90 -13.66
CA GLU A 71 -27.76 -0.03 -12.54
C GLU A 71 -26.49 0.28 -11.72
N GLN A 72 -26.50 -0.07 -10.43
CA GLN A 72 -25.35 0.14 -9.55
C GLN A 72 -24.26 -0.92 -9.80
N ILE A 73 -23.06 -0.45 -10.16
CA ILE A 73 -21.91 -1.30 -10.51
C ILE A 73 -20.67 -0.86 -9.72
N LYS A 74 -19.74 -1.79 -9.52
CA LYS A 74 -18.44 -1.45 -8.90
C LYS A 74 -17.72 -0.43 -9.78
N GLU A 75 -17.10 0.58 -9.18
CA GLU A 75 -16.35 1.60 -9.94
C GLU A 75 -15.26 0.98 -10.84
N LYS A 76 -14.58 -0.06 -10.35
CA LYS A 76 -13.55 -0.80 -11.10
C LYS A 76 -14.11 -1.76 -12.17
N ALA A 77 -15.43 -1.80 -12.39
CA ALA A 77 -16.01 -2.66 -13.41
C ALA A 77 -15.67 -2.12 -14.81
N LYS A 78 -14.94 -2.93 -15.60
CA LYS A 78 -14.70 -2.69 -17.03
C LYS A 78 -15.91 -3.03 -17.88
N VAL A 79 -16.69 -4.03 -17.45
CA VAL A 79 -17.91 -4.48 -18.12
C VAL A 79 -19.05 -4.53 -17.11
N CYS A 80 -20.22 -3.99 -17.49
CA CYS A 80 -21.41 -4.06 -16.65
C CYS A 80 -21.99 -5.49 -16.65
N ARG A 81 -22.28 -6.08 -15.47
CA ARG A 81 -22.87 -7.44 -15.43
C ARG A 81 -24.30 -7.50 -16.01
N PHE A 82 -25.02 -6.38 -15.98
CA PHE A 82 -26.44 -6.32 -16.31
C PHE A 82 -26.68 -6.07 -17.80
N CYS A 83 -26.03 -5.06 -18.37
CA CYS A 83 -26.15 -4.76 -19.81
C CYS A 83 -25.00 -5.30 -20.67
N GLN A 84 -23.94 -5.85 -20.06
CA GLN A 84 -22.74 -6.36 -20.75
C GLN A 84 -21.99 -5.35 -21.64
N ASN A 85 -22.31 -4.05 -21.56
CA ASN A 85 -21.55 -3.01 -22.25
C ASN A 85 -20.21 -2.75 -21.56
N ASP A 86 -19.19 -2.48 -22.39
CA ASP A 86 -17.91 -1.94 -21.95
C ASP A 86 -18.10 -0.53 -21.41
N LEU A 87 -17.55 -0.29 -20.23
CA LEU A 87 -17.62 0.98 -19.54
C LEU A 87 -16.33 1.76 -19.81
N PRO A 88 -16.40 3.10 -19.95
CA PRO A 88 -15.19 3.90 -20.01
C PRO A 88 -14.37 3.66 -18.73
N GLU A 89 -13.05 3.48 -18.91
CA GLU A 89 -12.13 3.33 -17.78
C GLU A 89 -12.26 4.60 -16.92
N PRO A 90 -12.50 4.47 -15.61
CA PRO A 90 -12.44 5.62 -14.73
C PRO A 90 -11.01 6.17 -14.78
N ASP A 91 -10.88 7.48 -14.84
CA ASP A 91 -9.59 8.18 -14.84
C ASP A 91 -8.91 7.97 -13.48
N VAL A 92 -8.23 6.83 -13.30
CA VAL A 92 -7.50 6.48 -12.08
C VAL A 92 -6.16 7.21 -12.08
N GLU A 93 -6.18 8.51 -11.86
CA GLU A 93 -4.96 9.30 -11.85
C GLU A 93 -4.63 9.95 -10.50
N GLN A 94 -5.44 9.76 -9.46
CA GLN A 94 -5.10 10.31 -8.13
C GLN A 94 -5.58 9.43 -6.96
N SER A 95 -4.77 8.43 -6.58
CA SER A 95 -4.59 8.00 -5.17
C SER A 95 -3.50 6.92 -5.01
N LEU A 96 -2.49 6.89 -5.88
CA LEU A 96 -1.21 6.26 -5.58
C LEU A 96 -0.24 7.43 -5.36
N GLU A 97 -0.01 7.81 -4.10
CA GLU A 97 1.27 8.45 -3.78
C GLU A 97 2.37 7.44 -4.14
N PRO A 98 3.24 7.73 -5.12
CA PRO A 98 4.30 6.82 -5.50
C PRO A 98 5.44 6.92 -4.47
N GLU A 99 5.28 6.36 -3.27
CA GLU A 99 6.31 6.43 -2.21
C GLU A 99 7.60 5.62 -2.53
N ASN A 100 7.85 5.17 -3.77
CA ASN A 100 9.09 4.46 -4.09
C ASN A 100 9.51 4.42 -5.57
N ASN A 101 8.90 5.21 -6.47
CA ASN A 101 9.36 5.20 -7.87
C ASN A 101 10.46 6.24 -8.12
N ASP A 102 10.42 7.37 -7.41
CA ASP A 102 11.36 8.47 -7.63
C ASP A 102 12.78 8.12 -7.16
N GLU A 103 12.94 7.42 -6.03
CA GLU A 103 14.25 6.98 -5.55
C GLU A 103 14.88 5.92 -6.46
N PHE A 104 14.06 5.00 -6.98
CA PHE A 104 14.51 3.97 -7.92
C PHE A 104 14.93 4.57 -9.28
N ILE A 105 14.10 5.46 -9.84
CA ILE A 105 14.37 6.16 -11.11
C ILE A 105 15.63 7.03 -10.99
N GLU A 106 15.82 7.75 -9.88
CA GLU A 106 17.02 8.55 -9.69
C GLU A 106 18.28 7.68 -9.53
N ARG A 107 18.17 6.54 -8.85
CA ARG A 107 19.27 5.56 -8.75
C ARG A 107 19.64 4.99 -10.11
N GLU A 108 18.66 4.63 -10.94
CA GLU A 108 18.88 4.12 -12.30
C GLU A 108 19.52 5.18 -13.19
N ASN A 109 19.00 6.41 -13.18
CA ASN A 109 19.55 7.53 -13.94
C ASN A 109 21.01 7.84 -13.54
N ARG A 110 21.35 7.74 -12.24
CA ARG A 110 22.74 7.89 -11.79
C ARG A 110 23.65 6.79 -12.37
N ILE A 111 23.19 5.55 -12.43
CA ILE A 111 23.97 4.43 -12.98
C ILE A 111 24.18 4.62 -14.48
N VAL A 112 23.11 4.90 -15.24
CA VAL A 112 23.18 5.12 -16.70
C VAL A 112 24.16 6.25 -17.02
N LYS A 113 24.08 7.37 -16.29
CA LYS A 113 25.01 8.50 -16.46
C LYS A 113 26.48 8.11 -16.25
N HIS A 114 26.76 7.26 -15.26
CA HIS A 114 28.12 6.76 -15.02
C HIS A 114 28.59 5.81 -16.12
N LEU A 115 27.73 4.91 -16.58
CA LEU A 115 28.06 3.96 -17.65
C LEU A 115 28.29 4.69 -18.98
N GLN A 116 27.45 5.65 -19.32
CA GLN A 116 27.56 6.43 -20.54
C GLN A 116 28.85 7.27 -20.55
N LYS A 117 29.27 7.79 -19.39
CA LYS A 117 30.58 8.44 -19.23
C LYS A 117 31.75 7.49 -19.45
N LYS A 118 31.63 6.22 -19.06
CA LYS A 118 32.66 5.20 -19.31
C LYS A 118 32.71 4.78 -20.77
N LEU A 119 31.55 4.61 -21.41
CA LEU A 119 31.45 4.20 -22.81
C LEU A 119 31.94 5.29 -23.77
N ASN A 120 31.60 6.55 -23.51
CA ASN A 120 32.02 7.68 -24.34
C ASN A 120 33.46 8.15 -24.06
N ARG A 121 34.24 7.39 -23.29
CA ARG A 121 35.65 7.69 -23.08
C ARG A 121 36.41 7.18 -24.30
N GLU A 122 37.03 8.09 -25.06
CA GLU A 122 37.97 7.68 -26.09
C GLU A 122 39.13 6.90 -25.47
N PRO A 123 39.50 5.74 -26.03
CA PRO A 123 40.62 4.96 -25.54
C PRO A 123 41.90 5.79 -25.67
N THR A 124 42.70 5.81 -24.62
CA THR A 124 43.94 6.58 -24.62
C THR A 124 44.94 5.98 -25.61
N GLU A 125 45.80 6.80 -26.21
CA GLU A 125 46.81 6.37 -27.19
C GLU A 125 47.65 5.17 -26.67
N LYS A 126 47.89 5.13 -25.36
CA LYS A 126 48.59 4.04 -24.65
C LYS A 126 47.79 2.73 -24.57
N GLU A 127 46.46 2.81 -24.47
CA GLU A 127 45.56 1.64 -24.51
C GLU A 127 45.47 1.07 -25.93
N ILE A 128 45.46 1.94 -26.94
CA ILE A 128 45.53 1.56 -28.36
C ILE A 128 46.87 0.89 -28.67
N GLU A 129 47.97 1.46 -28.17
CA GLU A 129 49.31 0.91 -28.36
C GLU A 129 49.45 -0.46 -27.68
N LYS A 130 48.86 -0.64 -26.48
CA LYS A 130 48.83 -1.94 -25.79
C LYS A 130 48.03 -2.99 -26.58
N ALA A 131 46.84 -2.66 -27.07
CA ALA A 131 46.04 -3.56 -27.91
C ALA A 131 46.78 -3.96 -29.20
N LYS A 132 47.60 -3.05 -29.74
CA LYS A 132 48.46 -3.29 -30.91
C LYS A 132 49.58 -4.30 -30.63
N TRP A 133 50.16 -4.31 -29.42
CA TRP A 133 51.18 -5.32 -29.03
C TRP A 133 50.58 -6.68 -28.66
N ASP A 134 49.31 -6.70 -28.23
CA ASP A 134 48.58 -7.92 -27.85
C ASP A 134 48.04 -8.73 -29.06
N GLY A 135 48.33 -8.29 -30.31
CA GLY A 135 48.05 -9.05 -31.53
C GLY A 135 46.57 -9.13 -31.93
N ILE A 136 45.72 -8.26 -31.40
CA ILE A 136 44.30 -8.18 -31.77
C ILE A 136 44.18 -7.19 -32.94
N GLU A 137 44.24 -7.71 -34.17
CA GLU A 137 43.85 -6.92 -35.35
C GLU A 137 42.34 -6.62 -35.27
N LEU A 138 42.00 -5.33 -35.20
CA LEU A 138 40.63 -4.79 -35.27
C LEU A 138 40.03 -4.95 -36.66
#